data_AF-A0A7I7WBG6-F1
#
_entry.id   AF-A0A7I7WBG6-F1
#
_cell.length_a   1.000
_cell.length_b   1.000
_cell.length_c   1.000
_cell.angle_alpha   90.00
_cell.angle_beta   90.00
_cell.angle_gamma   90.00
#
_symmetry.space_group_name_H-M   'P 1'
#
loop_
_entity.id
_entity.type
_entity.pdbx_description
1 polymer ?
#
loop_
_entity_poly.entity_id
_entity_poly.type
_entity_poly.pdbx_seq_one_letter_code
_entity_poly.pdbx_strand_id
1 'polypeptide(L)'
;MDVDTQLLLRESIHELLARDNGDLVAGLAQLGWRDVVRDDPVAAVDLLFTEQGKAGRASAALDTVLIDAAGGDLCEPEPGHRPPAVLHPLGAATCISSMDGRLLIDGVTLTDPASAAGCVVAADDAASTVFLLAPDRLATAAGAVGGFDPASALYRVRVDVSIAETEARKCDWTGAVTAGRRALAAELAGNASAMLGIAVEHVRQRTQFGRPIGVNQTPRHRLAQCHTQLAGARELIDVACKTGTWWDAWVAKTYAGCAWDATSRACLQVCGAIGLTCEHRLGRYVKRATILDALYGSWRMSLQHIGTTLLETERIPAGPPL
;
A
#
# COMPACT_ATOMS: atom_id res chain seq x y z
N MET A 1 -1.63 -0.59 -22.26
CA MET A 1 -2.51 -1.79 -22.20
C MET A 1 -3.90 -1.41 -22.72
N ASP A 2 -4.52 -2.18 -23.62
CA ASP A 2 -5.89 -1.90 -24.08
C ASP A 2 -6.97 -2.36 -23.06
N VAL A 3 -8.23 -1.93 -23.28
CA VAL A 3 -9.35 -2.17 -22.35
C VAL A 3 -9.68 -3.65 -22.20
N ASP A 4 -9.65 -4.41 -23.30
CA ASP A 4 -9.99 -5.84 -23.27
C ASP A 4 -8.94 -6.62 -22.48
N THR A 5 -7.66 -6.28 -22.66
CA THR A 5 -6.54 -6.84 -21.89
C THR A 5 -6.68 -6.51 -20.40
N GLN A 6 -7.04 -5.27 -20.06
CA GLN A 6 -7.28 -4.87 -18.67
C GLN A 6 -8.42 -5.66 -18.02
N LEU A 7 -9.50 -5.93 -18.75
CA LEU A 7 -10.63 -6.72 -18.25
C LEU A 7 -10.22 -8.18 -17.99
N LEU A 8 -9.51 -8.80 -18.93
CA LEU A 8 -9.06 -10.19 -18.79
C LEU A 8 -8.07 -10.35 -17.62
N LEU A 9 -7.12 -9.42 -17.48
CA LEU A 9 -6.19 -9.41 -16.34
C LEU A 9 -6.93 -9.17 -15.02
N ARG A 10 -7.94 -8.30 -15.00
CA ARG A 10 -8.76 -8.06 -13.82
C ARG A 10 -9.45 -9.35 -13.34
N GLU A 11 -10.05 -10.10 -14.25
CA GLU A 11 -10.69 -11.38 -13.93
C GLU A 11 -9.66 -12.37 -13.37
N SER A 12 -8.51 -12.49 -14.03
CA SER A 12 -7.42 -13.39 -13.61
C SER A 12 -6.90 -13.05 -12.20
N ILE A 13 -6.69 -11.76 -11.90
CA ILE A 13 -6.26 -11.27 -10.59
C ILE A 13 -7.35 -11.53 -9.54
N HIS A 14 -8.62 -11.29 -9.91
CA HIS A 14 -9.75 -11.53 -9.00
C HIS A 14 -9.85 -13.00 -8.60
N GLU A 15 -9.73 -13.92 -9.56
CA GLU A 15 -9.70 -15.36 -9.29
C GLU A 15 -8.53 -15.75 -8.41
N LEU A 16 -7.35 -15.15 -8.65
CA LEU A 16 -6.16 -15.41 -7.83
C LEU A 16 -6.35 -14.94 -6.39
N LEU A 17 -6.89 -13.73 -6.19
CA LEU A 17 -7.16 -13.16 -4.86
C LEU A 17 -8.25 -13.93 -4.11
N ALA A 18 -9.21 -14.53 -4.81
CA ALA A 18 -10.28 -15.33 -4.22
C ALA A 18 -9.80 -16.67 -3.64
N ARG A 19 -8.59 -17.14 -3.98
CA ARG A 19 -8.02 -18.39 -3.44
C ARG A 19 -7.51 -18.15 -2.02
N ASP A 20 -8.14 -18.74 -1.01
CA ASP A 20 -7.87 -18.44 0.42
C ASP A 20 -6.40 -18.63 0.87
N ASN A 21 -5.65 -19.59 0.28
CA ASN A 21 -4.35 -20.03 0.81
C ASN A 21 -3.13 -19.81 -0.11
N GLY A 22 -3.25 -19.01 -1.18
CA GLY A 22 -2.15 -18.78 -2.12
C GLY A 22 -1.27 -17.59 -1.74
N ASP A 23 0.05 -17.74 -1.85
CA ASP A 23 0.96 -16.60 -1.98
C ASP A 23 0.65 -15.87 -3.30
N LEU A 24 0.12 -14.65 -3.19
CA LEU A 24 -0.26 -13.84 -4.36
C LEU A 24 0.94 -13.60 -5.27
N VAL A 25 2.13 -13.36 -4.72
CA VAL A 25 3.33 -13.07 -5.51
C VAL A 25 3.73 -14.29 -6.33
N ALA A 26 3.72 -15.48 -5.72
CA ALA A 26 3.95 -16.74 -6.44
C ALA A 26 2.89 -17.00 -7.52
N GLY A 27 1.63 -16.69 -7.24
CA GLY A 27 0.54 -16.80 -8.20
C GLY A 27 0.68 -15.88 -9.40
N LEU A 28 1.06 -14.61 -9.17
CA LEU A 28 1.36 -13.65 -10.22
C LEU A 28 2.54 -14.10 -11.09
N ALA A 29 3.58 -14.66 -10.48
CA ALA A 29 4.72 -15.20 -11.22
C ALA A 29 4.30 -16.33 -12.18
N GLN A 30 3.38 -17.22 -11.78
CA GLN A 30 2.85 -18.28 -12.64
C GLN A 30 2.01 -17.76 -13.81
N LEU A 31 1.38 -16.58 -13.65
CA LEU A 31 0.61 -15.92 -14.70
C LEU A 31 1.49 -15.10 -15.68
N GLY A 32 2.82 -15.15 -15.53
CA GLY A 32 3.71 -14.31 -16.36
C GLY A 32 3.57 -12.83 -16.04
N TRP A 33 3.18 -12.47 -14.81
CA TRP A 33 2.92 -11.08 -14.42
C TRP A 33 4.10 -10.14 -14.64
N ARG A 34 5.34 -10.66 -14.59
CA ARG A 34 6.54 -9.89 -14.92
C ARG A 34 6.53 -9.34 -16.34
N ASP A 35 6.00 -10.08 -17.30
CA ASP A 35 5.90 -9.62 -18.68
C ASP A 35 4.84 -8.51 -18.79
N VAL A 36 3.71 -8.64 -18.08
CA VAL A 36 2.68 -7.60 -17.98
C VAL A 36 3.23 -6.30 -17.39
N VAL A 37 4.01 -6.40 -16.30
CA VAL A 37 4.65 -5.24 -15.67
C VAL A 37 5.73 -4.64 -16.59
N ARG A 38 6.45 -5.45 -17.36
CA ARG A 38 7.45 -4.95 -18.30
C ARG A 38 6.83 -4.16 -19.45
N ASP A 39 5.66 -4.60 -19.94
CA ASP A 39 4.96 -3.96 -21.05
C ASP A 39 4.30 -2.63 -20.65
N ASP A 40 3.65 -2.59 -19.47
CA ASP A 40 2.96 -1.39 -18.96
C ASP A 40 2.97 -1.36 -17.43
N PRO A 41 4.09 -0.94 -16.81
CA PRO A 41 4.28 -1.05 -15.35
C PRO A 41 3.27 -0.21 -14.58
N VAL A 42 2.92 0.95 -15.10
CA VAL A 42 2.00 1.88 -14.44
C VAL A 42 0.59 1.29 -14.42
N ALA A 43 0.06 0.84 -15.56
CA ALA A 43 -1.28 0.26 -15.62
C ALA A 43 -1.37 -1.08 -14.87
N ALA A 44 -0.33 -1.93 -14.96
CA ALA A 44 -0.28 -3.20 -14.27
C ALA A 44 -0.34 -3.02 -12.74
N VAL A 45 0.48 -2.12 -12.19
CA VAL A 45 0.53 -1.85 -10.75
C VAL A 45 -0.79 -1.24 -10.26
N ASP A 46 -1.35 -0.27 -10.96
CA ASP A 46 -2.64 0.33 -10.58
C ASP A 46 -3.77 -0.73 -10.55
N LEU A 47 -3.84 -1.58 -11.58
CA LEU A 47 -4.82 -2.65 -11.67
C LEU A 47 -4.68 -3.65 -10.52
N LEU A 48 -3.48 -4.18 -10.29
CA LEU A 48 -3.22 -5.17 -9.26
C LEU A 48 -3.59 -4.65 -7.86
N PHE A 49 -3.11 -3.46 -7.51
CA PHE A 49 -3.31 -2.92 -6.17
C PHE A 49 -4.76 -2.47 -5.97
N THR A 50 -5.44 -1.96 -6.99
CA THR A 50 -6.88 -1.68 -6.93
C THR A 50 -7.68 -2.95 -6.62
N GLU A 51 -7.42 -4.06 -7.31
CA GLU A 51 -8.13 -5.32 -7.09
C GLU A 51 -7.74 -5.97 -5.75
N GLN A 52 -6.46 -5.92 -5.36
CA GLN A 52 -5.99 -6.36 -4.03
C GLN A 52 -6.72 -5.62 -2.91
N GLY A 53 -6.87 -4.30 -3.05
CA GLY A 53 -7.61 -3.46 -2.12
C GLY A 53 -9.06 -3.86 -2.02
N LYS A 54 -9.74 -4.05 -3.16
CA LYS A 54 -11.15 -4.51 -3.20
C LYS A 54 -11.33 -5.89 -2.58
N ALA A 55 -10.35 -6.79 -2.75
CA ALA A 55 -10.36 -8.10 -2.13
C ALA A 55 -10.01 -8.06 -0.64
N GLY A 56 -9.44 -6.95 -0.14
CA GLY A 56 -9.01 -6.76 1.24
C GLY A 56 -7.95 -7.76 1.66
N ARG A 57 -7.00 -8.08 0.76
CA ARG A 57 -5.91 -9.04 0.99
C ARG A 57 -4.57 -8.33 1.16
N ALA A 58 -3.72 -8.89 2.00
CA ALA A 58 -2.33 -8.50 2.10
C ALA A 58 -1.44 -9.38 1.22
N SER A 59 -0.33 -8.83 0.75
CA SER A 59 0.73 -9.53 0.03
C SER A 59 2.04 -8.75 0.11
N ALA A 60 3.14 -9.40 -0.26
CA ALA A 60 4.45 -8.77 -0.47
C ALA A 60 4.62 -8.20 -1.90
N ALA A 61 3.52 -8.00 -2.65
CA ALA A 61 3.61 -7.43 -4.00
C ALA A 61 4.20 -6.01 -4.00
N LEU A 62 4.10 -5.28 -2.88
CA LEU A 62 4.71 -3.96 -2.74
C LEU A 62 6.24 -4.04 -2.80
N ASP A 63 6.86 -5.05 -2.18
CA ASP A 63 8.31 -5.29 -2.25
C ASP A 63 8.75 -5.42 -3.71
N THR A 64 7.99 -6.15 -4.53
CA THR A 64 8.28 -6.33 -5.96
C THR A 64 8.20 -5.00 -6.71
N VAL A 65 7.16 -4.19 -6.47
CA VAL A 65 7.04 -2.85 -7.08
C VAL A 65 8.22 -1.96 -6.73
N LEU A 66 8.65 -1.95 -5.46
CA LEU A 66 9.78 -1.13 -5.02
C LEU A 66 11.09 -1.60 -5.63
N ILE A 67 11.35 -2.91 -5.62
CA ILE A 67 12.58 -3.48 -6.18
C ILE A 67 12.68 -3.22 -7.68
N ASP A 68 11.60 -3.50 -8.43
CA ASP A 68 11.57 -3.32 -9.88
C ASP A 68 11.74 -1.83 -10.27
N ALA A 69 11.10 -0.91 -9.51
CA ALA A 69 11.21 0.52 -9.77
C ALA A 69 12.53 1.14 -9.29
N ALA A 70 13.17 0.57 -8.27
CA ALA A 70 14.50 1.03 -7.81
C ALA A 70 15.57 0.79 -8.88
N GLY A 71 15.40 -0.26 -9.68
CA GLY A 71 16.35 -0.68 -10.71
C GLY A 71 17.76 -0.96 -10.16
N GLY A 72 18.74 -0.88 -11.05
CA GLY A 72 20.15 -1.10 -10.70
C GLY A 72 20.43 -2.51 -10.18
N ASP A 73 21.40 -2.60 -9.26
CA ASP A 73 21.92 -3.86 -8.71
C ASP A 73 20.92 -4.61 -7.79
N LEU A 74 19.68 -4.11 -7.65
CA LEU A 74 18.61 -4.76 -6.89
C LEU A 74 17.70 -5.64 -7.78
N CYS A 75 17.68 -5.40 -9.09
CA CYS A 75 16.64 -5.90 -9.99
C CYS A 75 16.90 -7.33 -10.53
N GLU A 76 18.05 -7.92 -10.24
CA GLU A 76 18.42 -9.26 -10.72
C GLU A 76 18.69 -10.23 -9.55
N PRO A 77 17.67 -10.90 -9.00
CA PRO A 77 17.95 -12.14 -8.28
C PRO A 77 18.49 -13.15 -9.30
N GLU A 78 19.64 -13.76 -9.00
CA GLU A 78 20.15 -14.85 -9.83
C GLU A 78 19.05 -15.91 -10.05
N PRO A 79 18.97 -16.55 -11.23
CA PRO A 79 17.96 -17.56 -11.51
C PRO A 79 17.88 -18.62 -10.40
N GLY A 80 16.73 -18.71 -9.73
CA GLY A 80 16.48 -19.62 -8.61
C GLY A 80 16.64 -19.02 -7.20
N HIS A 81 17.08 -17.76 -7.08
CA HIS A 81 17.10 -17.04 -5.81
C HIS A 81 15.78 -16.32 -5.54
N ARG A 82 15.38 -16.31 -4.26
CA ARG A 82 14.20 -15.55 -3.81
C ARG A 82 14.51 -14.06 -3.84
N PRO A 83 13.55 -13.18 -4.13
CA PRO A 83 13.78 -11.74 -4.00
C PRO A 83 14.10 -11.37 -2.54
N PRO A 84 14.86 -10.28 -2.29
CA PRO A 84 15.00 -9.74 -0.96
C PRO A 84 13.66 -9.18 -0.47
N ALA A 85 13.44 -9.20 0.86
CA ALA A 85 12.35 -8.47 1.47
C ALA A 85 12.66 -6.98 1.48
N VAL A 86 11.65 -6.12 1.56
CA VAL A 86 11.85 -4.69 1.77
C VAL A 86 11.46 -4.30 3.19
N LEU A 87 12.31 -3.51 3.85
CA LEU A 87 11.95 -2.90 5.12
C LEU A 87 11.15 -1.64 4.89
N HIS A 88 9.93 -1.60 5.42
CA HIS A 88 9.02 -0.47 5.27
C HIS A 88 8.89 0.35 6.55
N PRO A 89 8.88 1.69 6.44
CA PRO A 89 8.53 2.55 7.57
C PRO A 89 7.04 2.46 7.83
N LEU A 90 6.68 2.28 9.11
CA LEU A 90 5.29 2.22 9.57
C LEU A 90 5.05 3.33 10.60
N GLY A 91 4.42 4.42 10.17
CA GLY A 91 4.17 5.58 11.04
C GLY A 91 5.40 6.42 11.39
N ALA A 92 6.51 6.25 10.68
CA ALA A 92 7.74 7.04 10.80
C ALA A 92 8.24 7.49 9.41
N ALA A 93 9.17 8.44 9.37
CA ALA A 93 9.78 8.93 8.12
C ALA A 93 10.94 8.04 7.62
N THR A 94 11.56 7.26 8.50
CA THR A 94 12.67 6.36 8.18
C THR A 94 12.65 5.14 9.09
N CYS A 95 13.26 4.04 8.62
CA CYS A 95 13.51 2.82 9.38
C CYS A 95 14.91 2.76 9.99
N ILE A 96 15.77 3.73 9.72
CA ILE A 96 17.18 3.65 10.09
C ILE A 96 17.61 4.91 10.85
N SER A 97 18.60 4.72 11.72
CA SER A 97 19.44 5.80 12.21
C SER A 97 20.88 5.30 12.24
N SER A 98 21.82 6.21 11.98
CA SER A 98 23.24 5.88 11.92
C SER A 98 24.01 6.64 12.99
N MET A 99 24.85 5.95 13.75
CA MET A 99 25.73 6.55 14.76
C MET A 99 26.99 5.70 14.88
N ASP A 100 28.16 6.35 14.89
CA ASP A 100 29.47 5.71 15.11
C ASP A 100 29.75 4.47 14.24
N GLY A 101 29.38 4.55 12.96
CA GLY A 101 29.60 3.45 12.00
C GLY A 101 28.63 2.27 12.16
N ARG A 102 27.56 2.43 12.96
CA ARG A 102 26.51 1.42 13.17
C ARG A 102 25.15 1.93 12.69
N LEU A 103 24.32 0.99 12.26
CA LEU A 103 22.93 1.23 11.83
C LEU A 103 21.99 0.61 12.85
N LEU A 104 21.13 1.45 13.43
CA LEU A 104 19.97 1.01 14.19
C LEU A 104 18.77 0.98 13.24
N ILE A 105 18.22 -0.21 13.04
CA ILE A 105 17.18 -0.50 12.07
C ILE A 105 15.93 -0.95 12.83
N ASP A 106 14.79 -0.29 12.60
CA ASP A 106 13.48 -0.66 13.15
C ASP A 106 12.40 -0.38 12.10
N GLY A 107 11.77 -1.45 11.63
CA GLY A 107 10.73 -1.37 10.59
C GLY A 107 9.94 -2.67 10.48
N VAL A 108 9.14 -2.78 9.43
CA VAL A 108 8.34 -3.97 9.15
C VAL A 108 8.57 -4.50 7.73
N THR A 109 8.59 -5.82 7.56
CA THR A 109 8.56 -6.48 6.24
C THR A 109 7.17 -7.09 6.00
N LEU A 110 6.79 -7.22 4.72
CA LEU A 110 5.52 -7.82 4.29
C LEU A 110 5.62 -9.33 3.99
N THR A 111 6.84 -9.86 4.04
CA THR A 111 7.14 -11.29 3.96
C THR A 111 7.98 -11.69 5.16
N ASP A 112 7.99 -12.98 5.48
CA ASP A 112 8.88 -13.53 6.50
C ASP A 112 10.33 -13.31 6.04
N PRO A 113 11.12 -12.49 6.76
CA PRO A 113 12.48 -12.20 6.34
C PRO A 113 13.40 -13.42 6.45
N ALA A 114 13.05 -14.44 7.25
CA ALA A 114 13.77 -15.72 7.26
C ALA A 114 13.57 -16.52 5.96
N SER A 115 12.53 -16.20 5.19
CA SER A 115 12.24 -16.81 3.89
C SER A 115 12.82 -16.03 2.70
N ALA A 116 13.36 -14.81 2.92
CA ALA A 116 13.89 -13.94 1.88
C ALA A 116 15.41 -14.12 1.68
N ALA A 117 15.94 -13.68 0.52
CA ALA A 117 17.38 -13.71 0.25
C ALA A 117 18.19 -12.61 0.95
N GLY A 118 17.51 -11.77 1.73
CA GLY A 118 18.06 -10.64 2.46
C GLY A 118 16.97 -9.60 2.69
N CYS A 119 17.35 -8.42 3.19
CA CYS A 119 16.42 -7.32 3.38
C CYS A 119 17.03 -6.00 2.90
N VAL A 120 16.29 -5.30 2.03
CA VAL A 120 16.61 -3.96 1.57
C VAL A 120 16.21 -2.95 2.63
N VAL A 121 17.16 -2.11 3.03
CA VAL A 121 16.96 -1.03 4.01
C VAL A 121 17.42 0.28 3.40
N ALA A 122 16.51 1.24 3.29
CA ALA A 122 16.81 2.58 2.80
C ALA A 122 16.98 3.58 3.93
N ALA A 123 17.83 4.58 3.70
CA ALA A 123 18.10 5.63 4.69
C ALA A 123 16.91 6.56 4.93
N ASP A 124 16.25 6.93 3.83
CA ASP A 124 15.06 7.76 3.76
C ASP A 124 14.44 7.57 2.36
N ASP A 125 13.35 8.29 2.08
CA ASP A 125 12.64 8.22 0.79
C ASP A 125 13.44 8.80 -0.40
N ALA A 126 14.47 9.62 -0.11
CA ALA A 126 15.32 10.28 -1.09
C ALA A 126 16.69 9.59 -1.28
N ALA A 127 16.85 8.39 -0.71
CA ALA A 127 18.13 7.70 -0.69
C ALA A 127 18.61 7.31 -2.10
N SER A 128 19.86 7.66 -2.42
CA SER A 128 20.54 7.17 -3.64
C SER A 128 21.25 5.82 -3.43
N THR A 129 21.28 5.35 -2.19
CA THR A 129 21.96 4.14 -1.75
C THR A 129 21.10 3.43 -0.72
N VAL A 130 20.95 2.12 -0.86
CA VAL A 130 20.31 1.25 0.13
C VAL A 130 21.33 0.27 0.70
N PHE A 131 21.02 -0.29 1.86
CA PHE A 131 21.80 -1.33 2.52
C PHE A 131 21.08 -2.68 2.37
N LEU A 132 21.82 -3.71 1.98
CA LEU A 132 21.36 -5.09 2.01
C LEU A 132 21.83 -5.75 3.30
N LEU A 133 20.86 -6.22 4.09
CA LEU A 133 21.10 -7.07 5.24
C LEU A 133 21.06 -8.54 4.82
N ALA A 134 22.06 -9.30 5.23
CA ALA A 134 22.13 -10.73 4.98
C ALA A 134 21.07 -11.51 5.80
N PRO A 135 20.58 -12.66 5.29
CA PRO A 135 19.53 -13.45 5.94
C PRO A 135 19.83 -13.89 7.38
N ASP A 136 21.09 -14.20 7.68
CA ASP A 136 21.56 -14.61 9.02
C ASP A 136 21.32 -13.52 10.07
N ARG A 137 21.44 -12.25 9.68
CA ARG A 137 21.16 -11.11 10.56
C ARG A 137 19.66 -10.89 10.80
N LEU A 138 18.83 -11.29 9.84
CA LEU A 138 17.38 -11.14 9.94
C LEU A 138 16.73 -12.24 10.78
N ALA A 139 17.23 -13.47 10.68
CA ALA A 139 16.65 -14.64 11.35
C ALA A 139 16.55 -14.51 12.88
N THR A 140 17.43 -13.70 13.50
CA THR A 140 17.46 -13.46 14.95
C THR A 140 16.84 -12.13 15.38
N ALA A 141 16.56 -11.25 14.42
CA ALA A 141 16.11 -9.88 14.64
C ALA A 141 14.63 -9.65 14.26
N ALA A 142 14.00 -10.64 13.63
CA ALA A 142 12.63 -10.56 13.13
C ALA A 142 11.62 -11.29 14.02
N GLY A 143 10.43 -10.70 14.17
CA GLY A 143 9.31 -11.34 14.87
C GLY A 143 7.97 -11.03 14.20
N ALA A 144 7.14 -12.06 14.05
CA ALA A 144 5.78 -11.90 13.53
C ALA A 144 4.97 -10.93 14.41
N VAL A 145 4.32 -9.96 13.78
CA VAL A 145 3.49 -8.97 14.45
C VAL A 145 2.06 -9.50 14.53
N GLY A 146 1.65 -9.90 15.73
CA GLY A 146 0.26 -10.25 16.03
C GLY A 146 -0.60 -9.03 16.37
N GLY A 147 -1.81 -9.28 16.87
CA GLY A 147 -2.67 -8.24 17.44
C GLY A 147 -3.69 -7.69 16.44
N PHE A 148 -3.54 -6.41 16.07
CA PHE A 148 -4.58 -5.63 15.40
C PHE A 148 -5.04 -6.26 14.08
N ASP A 149 -4.13 -6.69 13.21
CA ASP A 149 -4.47 -7.37 11.95
C ASP A 149 -3.52 -8.53 11.60
N PRO A 150 -3.76 -9.75 12.13
CA PRO A 150 -2.91 -10.91 11.87
C PRO A 150 -2.85 -11.29 10.39
N ALA A 151 -3.90 -10.98 9.61
CA ALA A 151 -3.97 -11.26 8.18
C ALA A 151 -3.04 -10.38 7.33
N SER A 152 -2.46 -9.31 7.90
CA SER A 152 -1.46 -8.49 7.21
C SER A 152 -0.07 -9.13 7.17
N ALA A 153 0.16 -10.24 7.90
CA ALA A 153 1.41 -11.01 7.88
C ALA A 153 2.68 -10.14 8.00
N LEU A 154 2.66 -9.15 8.90
CA LEU A 154 3.79 -8.25 9.11
C LEU A 154 4.83 -8.91 10.02
N TYR A 155 6.10 -8.63 9.74
CA TYR A 155 7.22 -9.03 10.59
C TYR A 155 8.01 -7.80 10.99
N ARG A 156 8.18 -7.55 12.28
CA ARG A 156 9.00 -6.43 12.76
C ARG A 156 10.45 -6.87 12.75
N VAL A 157 11.32 -6.07 12.14
CA VAL A 157 12.77 -6.27 12.15
C VAL A 157 13.38 -5.18 13.02
N ARG A 158 14.14 -5.60 14.04
CA ARG A 158 14.93 -4.70 14.90
C ARG A 158 16.35 -5.19 15.00
N VAL A 159 17.29 -4.46 14.41
CA VAL A 159 18.70 -4.86 14.40
C VAL A 159 19.64 -3.68 14.60
N ASP A 160 20.73 -3.94 15.30
CA ASP A 160 21.86 -3.04 15.47
C ASP A 160 23.09 -3.71 14.84
N VAL A 161 23.54 -3.17 13.71
CA VAL A 161 24.54 -3.79 12.83
C VAL A 161 25.63 -2.79 12.46
N SER A 162 26.87 -3.25 12.32
CA SER A 162 27.93 -2.39 11.77
C SER A 162 27.66 -2.12 10.29
N ILE A 163 27.88 -0.89 9.82
CA ILE A 163 27.78 -0.56 8.38
C ILE A 163 28.70 -1.48 7.56
N ALA A 164 29.86 -1.87 8.11
CA ALA A 164 30.81 -2.77 7.45
C ALA A 164 30.29 -4.22 7.27
N GLU A 165 29.23 -4.60 7.99
CA GLU A 165 28.56 -5.89 7.85
C GLU A 165 27.36 -5.83 6.89
N THR A 166 27.13 -4.66 6.26
CA THR A 166 26.07 -4.45 5.26
C THR A 166 26.67 -4.23 3.89
N GLU A 167 25.88 -4.51 2.85
CA GLU A 167 26.27 -4.23 1.48
C GLU A 167 25.51 -3.02 0.93
N ALA A 168 26.24 -1.97 0.56
CA ALA A 168 25.65 -0.78 -0.04
C ALA A 168 25.39 -1.00 -1.54
N ARG A 169 24.16 -0.75 -1.98
CA ARG A 169 23.74 -0.80 -3.39
C ARG A 169 23.24 0.56 -3.83
N LYS A 170 23.66 1.00 -5.02
CA LYS A 170 23.11 2.21 -5.65
C LYS A 170 21.82 1.86 -6.39
N CYS A 171 20.80 2.69 -6.21
CA CYS A 171 19.51 2.54 -6.89
C CYS A 171 18.74 3.86 -6.88
N ASP A 172 17.64 3.92 -7.63
CA ASP A 172 16.69 5.03 -7.56
C ASP A 172 15.60 4.75 -6.50
N TRP A 173 15.94 4.93 -5.22
CA TRP A 173 14.95 4.68 -4.16
C TRP A 173 13.80 5.69 -4.16
N THR A 174 14.04 6.91 -4.66
CA THR A 174 12.97 7.90 -4.83
C THR A 174 11.96 7.44 -5.87
N GLY A 175 12.41 6.91 -7.01
CA GLY A 175 11.57 6.26 -8.01
C GLY A 175 10.82 5.06 -7.43
N ALA A 176 11.48 4.24 -6.62
CA ALA A 176 10.88 3.12 -5.91
C ALA A 176 9.72 3.57 -5.00
N VAL A 177 9.98 4.48 -4.05
CA VAL A 177 8.95 4.99 -3.11
C VAL A 177 7.83 5.71 -3.86
N THR A 178 8.14 6.39 -4.97
CA THR A 178 7.14 7.01 -5.85
C THR A 178 6.19 5.95 -6.44
N ALA A 179 6.73 4.86 -6.98
CA ALA A 179 5.92 3.73 -7.47
C ALA A 179 5.13 3.06 -6.34
N GLY A 180 5.75 2.84 -5.18
CA GLY A 180 5.11 2.26 -4.00
C GLY A 180 3.97 3.11 -3.46
N ARG A 181 4.10 4.45 -3.45
CA ARG A 181 3.02 5.37 -3.06
C ARG A 181 1.83 5.32 -4.01
N ARG A 182 2.05 5.19 -5.33
CA ARG A 182 0.95 4.96 -6.29
C ARG A 182 0.24 3.65 -6.02
N ALA A 183 0.99 2.57 -5.81
CA ALA A 183 0.45 1.26 -5.48
C ALA A 183 -0.40 1.29 -4.18
N LEU A 184 0.12 1.91 -3.12
CA LEU A 184 -0.61 2.08 -1.86
C LEU A 184 -1.87 2.95 -2.01
N ALA A 185 -1.81 4.01 -2.83
CA ALA A 185 -2.97 4.85 -3.12
C ALA A 185 -4.08 4.05 -3.82
N ALA A 186 -3.73 3.25 -4.84
CA ALA A 186 -4.65 2.36 -5.54
C ALA A 186 -5.28 1.33 -4.60
N GLU A 187 -4.48 0.69 -3.73
CA GLU A 187 -4.99 -0.29 -2.76
C GLU A 187 -5.92 0.34 -1.73
N LEU A 188 -5.57 1.51 -1.19
CA LEU A 188 -6.44 2.26 -0.27
C LEU A 188 -7.77 2.63 -0.93
N ALA A 189 -7.75 3.12 -2.16
CA ALA A 189 -8.95 3.46 -2.92
C ALA A 189 -9.81 2.23 -3.21
N GLY A 190 -9.20 1.10 -3.59
CA GLY A 190 -9.87 -0.19 -3.80
C GLY A 190 -10.53 -0.70 -2.51
N ASN A 191 -9.80 -0.68 -1.39
CA ASN A 191 -10.27 -1.09 -0.07
C ASN A 191 -11.46 -0.25 0.40
N ALA A 192 -11.35 1.08 0.29
CA ALA A 192 -12.44 1.99 0.65
C ALA A 192 -13.66 1.83 -0.26
N SER A 193 -13.45 1.51 -1.54
CA SER A 193 -14.54 1.19 -2.46
C SER A 193 -15.31 -0.07 -2.03
N ALA A 194 -14.60 -1.10 -1.54
CA ALA A 194 -15.24 -2.30 -0.99
C ALA A 194 -16.03 -2.00 0.29
N MET A 195 -15.47 -1.19 1.21
CA MET A 195 -16.20 -0.73 2.40
C MET A 195 -17.50 0.00 2.03
N LEU A 196 -17.43 0.92 1.06
CA LEU A 196 -18.59 1.64 0.57
C LEU A 196 -19.64 0.68 -0.02
N GLY A 197 -19.22 -0.31 -0.81
CA GLY A 197 -20.10 -1.35 -1.34
C GLY A 197 -20.84 -2.12 -0.24
N ILE A 198 -20.14 -2.52 0.82
CA ILE A 198 -20.72 -3.19 1.99
C ILE A 198 -21.76 -2.30 2.68
N ALA A 199 -21.46 -1.02 2.88
CA ALA A 199 -22.39 -0.10 3.52
C ALA A 199 -23.64 0.17 2.64
N VAL A 200 -23.46 0.29 1.33
CA VAL A 200 -24.57 0.44 0.36
C VAL A 200 -25.48 -0.78 0.38
N GLU A 201 -24.90 -1.99 0.41
CA GLU A 201 -25.67 -3.23 0.57
C GLU A 201 -26.46 -3.23 1.88
N HIS A 202 -25.80 -2.89 2.99
CA HIS A 202 -26.43 -2.83 4.30
C HIS A 202 -27.65 -1.89 4.34
N VAL A 203 -27.53 -0.67 3.79
CA VAL A 203 -28.63 0.29 3.80
C VAL A 203 -29.80 -0.07 2.88
N ARG A 204 -29.54 -0.88 1.86
CA ARG A 204 -30.57 -1.40 0.95
C ARG A 204 -31.36 -2.54 1.59
N GLN A 205 -30.68 -3.40 2.35
CA GLN A 205 -31.30 -4.60 2.94
C GLN A 205 -31.93 -4.33 4.32
N ARG A 206 -31.36 -3.43 5.12
CA ARG A 206 -31.84 -3.19 6.49
C ARG A 206 -33.08 -2.32 6.51
N THR A 207 -34.16 -2.85 7.08
CA THR A 207 -35.44 -2.14 7.27
C THR A 207 -35.59 -1.65 8.71
N GLN A 208 -35.88 -0.37 8.89
CA GLN A 208 -36.28 0.24 10.17
C GLN A 208 -37.36 1.29 9.92
N PHE A 209 -38.29 1.45 10.87
CA PHE A 209 -39.43 2.36 10.72
C PHE A 209 -40.24 2.08 9.44
N GLY A 210 -40.42 0.79 9.12
CA GLY A 210 -41.27 0.33 8.00
C GLY A 210 -40.69 0.48 6.59
N ARG A 211 -39.42 0.90 6.44
CA ARG A 211 -38.76 1.03 5.13
C ARG A 211 -37.25 0.78 5.18
N PRO A 212 -36.57 0.54 4.05
CA PRO A 212 -35.11 0.46 4.02
C PRO A 212 -34.47 1.73 4.58
N ILE A 213 -33.41 1.59 5.39
CA ILE A 213 -32.73 2.74 6.00
C ILE A 213 -32.09 3.66 4.96
N GLY A 214 -31.74 3.12 3.79
CA GLY A 214 -31.25 3.87 2.64
C GLY A 214 -32.25 4.88 2.07
N VAL A 215 -33.52 4.86 2.47
CA VAL A 215 -34.49 5.92 2.09
C VAL A 215 -34.25 7.20 2.90
N ASN A 216 -33.58 7.15 4.05
CA ASN A 216 -33.32 8.34 4.85
C ASN A 216 -32.21 9.19 4.20
N GLN A 217 -32.31 10.52 4.29
CA GLN A 217 -31.33 11.42 3.65
C GLN A 217 -29.94 11.31 4.28
N THR A 218 -29.85 11.18 5.61
CA THR A 218 -28.59 11.12 6.35
C THR A 218 -27.62 10.03 5.86
N PRO A 219 -28.00 8.73 5.80
CA PRO A 219 -27.11 7.71 5.25
C PRO A 219 -26.83 7.92 3.75
N ARG A 220 -27.81 8.37 2.96
CA ARG A 220 -27.62 8.63 1.52
C ARG A 220 -26.58 9.70 1.25
N HIS A 221 -26.72 10.88 1.84
CA HIS A 221 -25.79 11.98 1.63
C HIS A 221 -24.39 11.62 2.12
N ARG A 222 -24.29 10.91 3.25
CA ARG A 222 -23.01 10.46 3.79
C ARG A 222 -22.30 9.50 2.83
N LEU A 223 -22.99 8.47 2.32
CA LEU A 223 -22.38 7.51 1.38
C LEU A 223 -22.09 8.14 0.02
N ALA A 224 -22.92 9.09 -0.44
CA ALA A 224 -22.67 9.85 -1.66
C ALA A 224 -21.40 10.72 -1.54
N GLN A 225 -21.19 11.37 -0.40
CA GLN A 225 -19.97 12.15 -0.15
C GLN A 225 -18.72 11.26 -0.16
N CYS A 226 -18.78 10.07 0.45
CA CYS A 226 -17.69 9.09 0.37
C CYS A 226 -17.42 8.67 -1.07
N HIS A 227 -18.46 8.46 -1.88
CA HIS A 227 -18.30 8.14 -3.30
C HIS A 227 -17.57 9.26 -4.06
N THR A 228 -17.95 10.52 -3.85
CA THR A 228 -17.27 11.67 -4.47
C THR A 228 -15.80 11.78 -4.07
N GLN A 229 -15.48 11.55 -2.79
CA GLN A 229 -14.08 11.55 -2.33
C GLN A 229 -13.29 10.40 -2.97
N LEU A 230 -13.86 9.21 -3.11
CA LEU A 230 -13.19 8.10 -3.78
C LEU A 230 -13.01 8.34 -5.28
N ALA A 231 -13.95 9.03 -5.93
CA ALA A 231 -13.76 9.48 -7.32
C ALA A 231 -12.58 10.45 -7.41
N GLY A 232 -12.51 11.47 -6.55
CA GLY A 232 -11.36 12.39 -6.51
C GLY A 232 -10.02 11.70 -6.23
N ALA A 233 -10.01 10.67 -5.38
CA ALA A 233 -8.80 9.88 -5.12
C ALA A 233 -8.31 9.15 -6.38
N ARG A 234 -9.23 8.58 -7.17
CA ARG A 234 -8.90 7.89 -8.42
C ARG A 234 -8.35 8.86 -9.48
N GLU A 235 -8.91 10.06 -9.58
CA GLU A 235 -8.37 11.09 -10.49
C GLU A 235 -6.94 11.49 -10.11
N LEU A 236 -6.65 11.66 -8.81
CA LEU A 236 -5.28 11.97 -8.36
C LEU A 236 -4.31 10.80 -8.58
N ILE A 237 -4.77 9.56 -8.45
CA ILE A 237 -3.97 8.38 -8.79
C ILE A 237 -3.65 8.35 -10.29
N ASP A 238 -4.64 8.60 -11.15
CA ASP A 238 -4.46 8.68 -12.61
C ASP A 238 -3.47 9.79 -13.00
N VAL A 239 -3.57 10.97 -12.37
CA VAL A 239 -2.58 12.04 -12.49
C VAL A 239 -1.18 11.55 -12.11
N ALA A 240 -1.02 10.94 -10.94
CA ALA A 240 0.28 10.46 -10.48
C ALA A 240 0.87 9.37 -11.39
N CYS A 241 0.01 8.55 -11.99
CA CYS A 241 0.37 7.55 -13.00
C CYS A 241 0.87 8.20 -14.30
N LYS A 242 0.21 9.27 -14.76
CA LYS A 242 0.57 10.00 -15.99
C LYS A 242 1.84 10.84 -15.84
N THR A 243 2.00 11.54 -14.72
CA THR A 243 3.13 12.44 -14.51
C THR A 243 4.37 11.70 -13.99
N GLY A 244 4.17 10.62 -13.24
CA GLY A 244 5.25 9.83 -12.65
C GLY A 244 6.05 10.54 -11.56
N THR A 245 5.64 11.74 -11.11
CA THR A 245 6.41 12.53 -10.16
C THR A 245 6.24 12.04 -8.72
N TRP A 246 7.28 12.24 -7.91
CA TRP A 246 7.24 11.93 -6.48
C TRP A 246 6.16 12.75 -5.75
N TRP A 247 5.96 14.01 -6.16
CA TRP A 247 4.99 14.91 -5.54
C TRP A 247 3.55 14.44 -5.79
N ASP A 248 3.21 14.13 -7.04
CA ASP A 248 1.85 13.70 -7.38
C ASP A 248 1.52 12.35 -6.74
N ALA A 249 2.47 11.41 -6.72
CA ALA A 249 2.31 10.13 -6.02
C ALA A 249 2.08 10.33 -4.51
N TRP A 250 2.79 11.27 -3.89
CA TRP A 250 2.63 11.58 -2.47
C TRP A 250 1.29 12.24 -2.17
N VAL A 251 0.84 13.19 -3.00
CA VAL A 251 -0.48 13.82 -2.90
C VAL A 251 -1.60 12.78 -3.13
N ALA A 252 -1.48 11.93 -4.14
CA ALA A 252 -2.46 10.88 -4.44
C ALA A 252 -2.62 9.91 -3.25
N LYS A 253 -1.50 9.42 -2.69
CA LYS A 253 -1.51 8.55 -1.50
C LYS A 253 -2.12 9.25 -0.30
N THR A 254 -1.77 10.52 -0.07
CA THR A 254 -2.32 11.33 1.03
C THR A 254 -3.83 11.49 0.89
N TYR A 255 -4.33 11.81 -0.31
CA TYR A 255 -5.76 12.00 -0.53
C TYR A 255 -6.55 10.67 -0.48
N ALA A 256 -6.00 9.57 -1.01
CA ALA A 256 -6.56 8.23 -0.83
C ALA A 256 -6.66 7.87 0.67
N GLY A 257 -5.64 8.26 1.44
CA GLY A 257 -5.61 8.34 2.90
C GLY A 257 -6.82 9.03 3.54
N CYS A 258 -7.06 10.28 3.17
CA CYS A 258 -8.22 11.05 3.63
C CYS A 258 -9.56 10.36 3.25
N ALA A 259 -9.66 9.85 2.02
CA ALA A 259 -10.87 9.24 1.50
C ALA A 259 -11.22 7.92 2.20
N TRP A 260 -10.24 7.05 2.50
CA TRP A 260 -10.51 5.82 3.25
C TRP A 260 -10.92 6.14 4.69
N ASP A 261 -10.31 7.11 5.35
CA ASP A 261 -10.59 7.47 6.74
C ASP A 261 -12.02 8.02 6.89
N ALA A 262 -12.43 8.87 5.96
CA ALA A 262 -13.81 9.35 5.86
C ALA A 262 -14.81 8.21 5.54
N THR A 263 -14.46 7.34 4.59
CA THR A 263 -15.31 6.21 4.18
C THR A 263 -15.48 5.19 5.29
N SER A 264 -14.40 4.84 6.00
CA SER A 264 -14.39 3.93 7.13
C SER A 264 -15.35 4.39 8.23
N ARG A 265 -15.21 5.65 8.69
CA ARG A 265 -16.12 6.23 9.68
C ARG A 265 -17.57 6.22 9.22
N ALA A 266 -17.83 6.55 7.96
CA ALA A 266 -19.17 6.55 7.40
C ALA A 266 -19.79 5.15 7.35
N CYS A 267 -19.03 4.16 6.87
CA CYS A 267 -19.49 2.78 6.76
C CYS A 267 -19.76 2.17 8.13
N LEU A 268 -18.86 2.37 9.10
CA LEU A 268 -19.05 1.92 10.49
C LEU A 268 -20.30 2.53 11.12
N GLN A 269 -20.50 3.84 10.96
CA GLN A 269 -21.69 4.53 11.48
C GLN A 269 -22.99 4.01 10.84
N VAL A 270 -22.97 3.74 9.54
CA VAL A 270 -24.14 3.29 8.78
C VAL A 270 -24.50 1.83 9.09
N CYS A 271 -23.51 0.96 9.22
CA CYS A 271 -23.71 -0.42 9.66
C CYS A 271 -24.12 -0.49 11.15
N GLY A 272 -23.72 0.49 11.96
CA GLY A 272 -23.99 0.49 13.39
C GLY A 272 -23.23 -0.63 14.11
N ALA A 273 -23.83 -1.20 15.17
CA ALA A 273 -23.16 -2.18 16.02
C ALA A 273 -22.64 -3.42 15.26
N ILE A 274 -23.34 -3.89 14.21
CA ILE A 274 -22.89 -5.05 13.42
C ILE A 274 -21.55 -4.76 12.72
N GLY A 275 -21.28 -3.51 12.35
CA GLY A 275 -20.02 -3.13 11.71
C GLY A 275 -18.80 -3.24 12.62
N LEU A 276 -19.02 -3.34 13.94
CA LEU A 276 -17.98 -3.43 14.98
C LEU A 276 -17.73 -4.87 15.46
N THR A 277 -18.51 -5.85 15.01
CA THR A 277 -18.34 -7.24 15.45
C THR A 277 -17.23 -7.94 14.65
N CYS A 278 -16.66 -9.01 15.21
CA CYS A 278 -15.56 -9.75 14.56
C CYS A 278 -16.03 -10.59 13.37
N GLU A 279 -17.31 -10.97 13.33
CA GLU A 279 -17.92 -11.77 12.27
C GLU A 279 -18.22 -10.93 11.01
N HIS A 280 -18.39 -9.61 11.17
CA HIS A 280 -18.74 -8.75 10.06
C HIS A 280 -17.50 -8.39 9.23
N ARG A 281 -17.61 -8.61 7.91
CA ARG A 281 -16.50 -8.38 6.96
C ARG A 281 -16.01 -6.93 6.87
N LEU A 282 -16.71 -5.94 7.43
CA LEU A 282 -16.23 -4.55 7.41
C LEU A 282 -14.94 -4.37 8.22
N GLY A 283 -14.81 -5.06 9.35
CA GLY A 283 -13.66 -4.93 10.24
C GLY A 283 -12.33 -5.30 9.58
N ARG A 284 -12.29 -6.29 8.68
CA ARG A 284 -11.06 -6.64 7.93
C ARG A 284 -10.58 -5.50 7.02
N TYR A 285 -11.49 -4.78 6.37
CA TYR A 285 -11.12 -3.66 5.50
C TYR A 285 -10.59 -2.48 6.31
N VAL A 286 -11.25 -2.13 7.42
CA VAL A 286 -10.80 -1.07 8.34
C VAL A 286 -9.39 -1.35 8.85
N LYS A 287 -9.15 -2.59 9.29
CA LYS A 287 -7.85 -3.04 9.77
C LYS A 287 -6.76 -2.93 8.70
N ARG A 288 -7.02 -3.48 7.49
CA ARG A 288 -6.08 -3.42 6.37
C ARG A 288 -5.77 -1.99 5.96
N ALA A 289 -6.78 -1.13 5.80
CA ALA A 289 -6.61 0.27 5.41
C ALA A 289 -5.78 1.06 6.44
N THR A 290 -5.90 0.74 7.72
CA THR A 290 -5.09 1.38 8.78
C THR A 290 -3.59 1.08 8.61
N ILE A 291 -3.23 -0.16 8.25
CA ILE A 291 -1.83 -0.53 7.98
C ILE A 291 -1.34 0.15 6.69
N LEU A 292 -2.12 0.08 5.62
CA LEU A 292 -1.79 0.70 4.33
C LEU A 292 -1.56 2.21 4.45
N ASP A 293 -2.39 2.90 5.24
CA ASP A 293 -2.24 4.32 5.49
C ASP A 293 -0.93 4.62 6.23
N ALA A 294 -0.55 3.78 7.20
CA ALA A 294 0.65 3.99 8.00
C ALA A 294 1.97 3.75 7.23
N LEU A 295 1.97 2.91 6.18
CA LEU A 295 3.13 2.65 5.34
C LEU A 295 3.54 3.92 4.57
N TYR A 296 4.84 4.26 4.61
CA TYR A 296 5.41 5.46 3.98
C TYR A 296 4.71 6.79 4.38
N GLY A 297 4.26 6.85 5.63
CA GLY A 297 3.69 8.03 6.29
C GLY A 297 2.16 8.12 6.17
N SER A 298 1.47 8.22 7.32
CA SER A 298 0.00 8.40 7.36
C SER A 298 -0.47 9.64 6.61
N TRP A 299 -1.74 9.66 6.20
CA TRP A 299 -2.30 10.84 5.55
C TRP A 299 -2.22 12.10 6.42
N ARG A 300 -2.35 11.95 7.75
CA ARG A 300 -2.25 13.07 8.69
C ARG A 300 -0.83 13.65 8.73
N MET A 301 0.17 12.77 8.83
CA MET A 301 1.58 13.17 8.78
C MET A 301 1.94 13.79 7.44
N SER A 302 1.50 13.16 6.35
CA SER A 302 1.79 13.62 4.99
C SER A 302 1.13 14.97 4.71
N LEU A 303 -0.12 15.18 5.13
CA LEU A 303 -0.81 16.46 4.97
C LEU A 303 -0.12 17.58 5.75
N GLN A 304 0.33 17.30 6.99
CA GLN A 304 1.12 18.25 7.77
C GLN A 304 2.43 18.58 7.06
N HIS A 305 3.15 17.57 6.58
CA HIS A 305 4.43 17.76 5.90
C HIS A 305 4.27 18.54 4.59
N ILE A 306 3.29 18.18 3.75
CA ILE A 306 2.93 18.94 2.53
C ILE A 306 2.68 20.40 2.89
N GLY A 307 1.87 20.67 3.92
CA GLY A 307 1.60 22.04 4.37
C GLY A 307 2.86 22.79 4.79
N THR A 308 3.73 22.16 5.58
CA THR A 308 5.03 22.74 5.97
C THR A 308 5.90 23.03 4.75
N THR A 309 6.05 22.08 3.83
CA THR A 309 6.86 22.27 2.61
C THR A 309 6.34 23.43 1.75
N LEU A 310 5.03 23.58 1.60
CA LEU A 310 4.44 24.69 0.83
C LEU A 310 4.73 26.06 1.48
N LEU A 311 4.70 26.13 2.82
CA LEU A 311 5.01 27.35 3.56
C LEU A 311 6.51 27.68 3.50
N GLU A 312 7.38 26.69 3.65
CA GLU A 312 8.84 26.87 3.62
C GLU A 312 9.35 27.25 2.24
N THR A 313 8.76 26.69 1.19
CA THR A 313 9.19 26.95 -0.20
C THR A 313 8.50 28.15 -0.83
N GLU A 314 7.44 28.66 -0.21
CA GLU A 314 6.53 29.70 -0.75
C GLU A 314 6.08 29.40 -2.19
N ARG A 315 5.97 28.12 -2.54
CA ARG A 315 5.67 27.65 -3.89
C ARG A 315 4.58 26.60 -3.84
N ILE A 316 3.56 26.80 -4.66
CA ILE A 316 2.57 25.77 -4.96
C ILE A 316 3.10 25.02 -6.19
N PRO A 317 3.38 23.70 -6.10
CA PRO A 317 3.77 22.93 -7.26
C PRO A 317 2.73 23.07 -8.37
N ALA A 318 3.21 23.23 -9.60
CA ALA A 318 2.32 23.28 -10.74
C ALA A 318 1.52 21.97 -10.77
N GLY A 319 0.19 22.08 -10.73
CA GLY A 319 -0.66 20.92 -10.94
C GLY A 319 -0.42 20.31 -12.32
N PRO A 320 -0.89 19.08 -12.56
CA PRO A 320 -0.87 18.50 -13.90
C PRO A 320 -1.55 19.46 -14.89
N PRO A 321 -1.07 19.54 -16.15
CA PRO A 321 -1.81 20.27 -17.17
C PRO A 321 -3.20 19.64 -17.31
N LEU A 322 -4.25 20.42 -17.00
CA LEU A 322 -5.65 20.05 -17.18
C LEU A 322 -6.00 19.95 -18.67
#